data_AF-A0A7H8HL82-F1
#
_entry.id   AF-A0A7H8HL82-F1
#
_cell.length_a   1.000
_cell.length_b   1.000
_cell.length_c   1.000
_cell.angle_alpha   90.00
_cell.angle_beta   90.00
_cell.angle_gamma   90.00
#
_symmetry.space_group_name_H-M   'P 1'
#
loop_
_entity.id
_entity.type
_entity.pdbx_description
1 polymer ?
#
loop_
_entity_poly.entity_id
_entity_poly.type
_entity_poly.pdbx_seq_one_letter_code
_entity_poly.pdbx_strand_id
1 'polypeptide(L)'
;MPSEEFESAAASFKRIGQDAVTYARRVAGDAKARNQRHHSENVDLLKRSGRGAKSGDPTPGTLRAAAERFRRARGLAVPAVPDPVPSRSQPAARAPRTGDDDEDFSQMRIMQRDQ
;
A
#
# COMPACT_ATOMS: atom_id res chain seq x y z
N MET A 1 -54.74 13.83 2.24
CA MET A 1 -54.20 13.23 3.47
C MET A 1 -52.68 13.21 3.36
N PRO A 2 -51.99 14.33 3.64
CA PRO A 2 -50.53 14.43 3.45
C PRO A 2 -49.71 13.65 4.49
N SER A 3 -50.27 13.32 5.65
CA SER A 3 -49.57 12.62 6.74
C SER A 3 -49.12 11.20 6.39
N GLU A 4 -49.95 10.44 5.67
CA GLU A 4 -49.65 9.05 5.28
C GLU A 4 -48.49 8.97 4.28
N GLU A 5 -48.38 9.95 3.39
CA GLU A 5 -47.27 10.06 2.44
C GLU A 5 -45.94 10.34 3.14
N PHE A 6 -45.94 11.20 4.16
CA PHE A 6 -44.75 11.46 4.98
C PHE A 6 -44.29 10.23 5.76
N GLU A 7 -45.22 9.48 6.35
CA GLU A 7 -44.91 8.25 7.08
C GLU A 7 -44.33 7.18 6.14
N SER A 8 -44.89 7.04 4.93
CA SER A 8 -44.38 6.16 3.88
C SER A 8 -42.99 6.56 3.39
N ALA A 9 -42.73 7.86 3.21
CA ALA A 9 -41.42 8.38 2.85
C ALA A 9 -40.37 8.11 3.93
N ALA A 10 -40.73 8.32 5.21
CA ALA A 10 -39.86 8.05 6.35
C ALA A 10 -39.54 6.55 6.48
N ALA A 11 -40.51 5.67 6.25
CA ALA A 11 -40.30 4.22 6.23
C ALA A 11 -39.37 3.79 5.09
N SER A 12 -39.56 4.35 3.90
CA SER A 12 -38.72 4.07 2.73
C SER A 12 -37.29 4.53 2.93
N PHE A 13 -37.08 5.73 3.50
CA PHE A 13 -35.76 6.24 3.83
C PHE A 13 -35.02 5.33 4.82
N LYS A 14 -35.70 4.88 5.89
CA LYS A 14 -35.11 3.95 6.87
C LYS A 14 -34.68 2.64 6.22
N ARG A 15 -35.53 2.07 5.35
CA ARG A 15 -35.22 0.84 4.61
C ARG A 15 -34.00 1.03 3.71
N ILE A 16 -33.97 2.10 2.91
CA ILE A 16 -32.84 2.41 2.03
C ILE A 16 -31.54 2.57 2.84
N GLY A 17 -31.60 3.24 3.99
CA GLY A 17 -30.46 3.38 4.89
C GLY A 17 -29.94 2.02 5.40
N GLN A 18 -30.84 1.13 5.82
CA GLN A 18 -30.49 -0.22 6.26
C GLN A 18 -29.87 -1.06 5.14
N ASP A 19 -30.42 -0.98 3.93
CA ASP A 19 -29.89 -1.67 2.75
C ASP A 19 -28.50 -1.14 2.38
N ALA A 20 -28.31 0.18 2.41
CA ALA A 20 -27.03 0.82 2.15
C ALA A 20 -25.95 0.40 3.17
N VAL A 21 -26.29 0.33 4.46
CA VAL A 21 -25.35 -0.14 5.51
C VAL A 21 -24.98 -1.61 5.30
N THR A 22 -25.97 -2.45 4.97
CA THR A 22 -25.74 -3.87 4.67
C THR A 22 -24.79 -4.04 3.48
N TYR A 23 -25.06 -3.30 2.40
CA TYR A 23 -24.22 -3.32 1.21
C TYR A 23 -22.79 -2.83 1.51
N ALA A 24 -22.64 -1.71 2.23
CA ALA A 24 -21.33 -1.17 2.59
C ALA A 24 -20.51 -2.15 3.42
N ARG A 25 -21.13 -2.83 4.41
CA ARG A 25 -20.47 -3.87 5.21
C ARG A 25 -20.00 -5.04 4.35
N ARG A 26 -20.80 -5.47 3.38
CA ARG A 26 -20.44 -6.53 2.44
C ARG A 26 -19.24 -6.14 1.60
N VAL A 27 -19.28 -4.96 0.98
CA VAL A 27 -18.20 -4.44 0.12
C VAL A 27 -16.90 -4.28 0.92
N ALA A 28 -16.97 -3.76 2.14
CA ALA A 28 -15.81 -3.65 3.02
C ALA A 28 -15.22 -5.02 3.37
N GLY A 29 -16.08 -6.02 3.64
CA GLY A 29 -15.68 -7.41 3.85
C GLY A 29 -14.97 -8.01 2.63
N ASP A 30 -15.52 -7.83 1.44
CA ASP A 30 -14.95 -8.32 0.18
C ASP A 30 -13.60 -7.65 -0.13
N ALA A 31 -13.49 -6.34 0.09
CA ALA A 31 -12.25 -5.59 -0.06
C ALA A 31 -11.16 -6.10 0.90
N LYS A 32 -11.53 -6.34 2.17
CA LYS A 32 -10.62 -6.93 3.17
C LYS A 32 -10.16 -8.33 2.76
N ALA A 33 -11.08 -9.19 2.31
CA ALA A 33 -10.75 -10.54 1.85
C ALA A 33 -9.82 -10.52 0.62
N ARG A 34 -10.05 -9.61 -0.32
CA ARG A 34 -9.16 -9.40 -1.47
C ARG A 34 -7.76 -8.97 -1.04
N ASN A 35 -7.68 -8.00 -0.12
CA ASN A 35 -6.39 -7.53 0.40
C ASN A 35 -5.62 -8.66 1.12
N GLN A 36 -6.32 -9.50 1.90
CA GLN A 36 -5.72 -10.66 2.55
C GLN A 36 -5.16 -11.67 1.54
N ARG A 37 -5.87 -11.93 0.43
CA ARG A 37 -5.37 -12.80 -0.65
C ARG A 37 -4.09 -12.24 -1.26
N HIS A 38 -4.08 -10.96 -1.64
CA HIS A 38 -2.88 -10.32 -2.18
C HIS A 38 -1.72 -10.30 -1.18
N HIS A 39 -2.01 -10.13 0.11
CA HIS A 39 -0.98 -10.23 1.13
C HIS A 39 -0.38 -11.65 1.17
N SER A 40 -1.21 -12.69 1.16
CA SER A 40 -0.71 -14.08 1.13
C SER A 40 0.08 -14.39 -0.16
N GLU A 41 -0.40 -13.93 -1.31
CA GLU A 41 0.28 -14.06 -2.60
C GLU A 41 1.64 -13.35 -2.58
N ASN A 42 1.70 -12.12 -2.08
CA ASN A 42 2.94 -11.35 -1.96
C ASN A 42 3.93 -12.02 -1.00
N VAL A 43 3.46 -12.57 0.12
CA VAL A 43 4.30 -13.34 1.05
C VAL A 43 4.89 -14.56 0.35
N ASP A 44 4.11 -15.28 -0.45
CA ASP A 44 4.60 -16.45 -1.19
C ASP A 44 5.53 -16.08 -2.35
N LEU A 45 5.26 -14.97 -3.05
CA LEU A 45 6.18 -14.39 -4.03
C LEU A 45 7.50 -13.99 -3.37
N LEU A 46 7.45 -13.40 -2.17
CA LEU A 46 8.65 -13.01 -1.42
C LEU A 46 9.45 -14.24 -0.98
N LYS A 47 8.80 -15.33 -0.54
CA LYS A 47 9.49 -16.61 -0.25
C LYS A 47 10.16 -17.18 -1.50
N ARG A 48 9.51 -17.08 -2.66
CA ARG A 48 10.05 -17.57 -3.95
C ARG A 48 11.20 -16.70 -4.45
N SER A 49 11.09 -15.37 -4.36
CA SER A 49 12.12 -14.43 -4.81
C SER A 49 13.31 -14.35 -3.85
N GLY A 50 13.06 -14.48 -2.55
CA GLY A 50 14.10 -14.50 -1.50
C GLY A 50 15.02 -15.72 -1.55
N ARG A 51 14.67 -16.77 -2.31
CA ARG A 51 15.59 -17.89 -2.61
C ARG A 51 16.61 -17.58 -3.70
N GLY A 52 16.53 -16.44 -4.40
CA GLY A 52 17.37 -16.16 -5.57
C GLY A 52 18.05 -14.78 -5.64
N ALA A 53 17.53 -13.75 -4.98
CA ALA A 53 18.17 -12.43 -4.99
C ALA A 53 17.99 -11.73 -3.64
N LYS A 54 19.10 -11.51 -2.93
CA LYS A 54 19.13 -10.65 -1.75
C LYS A 54 18.94 -9.20 -2.22
N SER A 55 18.19 -8.42 -1.46
CA SER A 55 18.10 -6.97 -1.60
C SER A 55 19.51 -6.37 -1.40
N GLY A 56 20.26 -6.22 -2.49
CA GLY A 56 21.68 -5.85 -2.48
C GLY A 56 22.52 -6.62 -3.51
N ASP A 57 22.00 -7.74 -4.04
CA ASP A 57 22.66 -8.44 -5.12
C ASP A 57 22.61 -7.58 -6.40
N PRO A 58 23.75 -7.40 -7.08
CA PRO A 58 23.80 -6.57 -8.27
C PRO A 58 22.83 -7.09 -9.32
N THR A 59 22.06 -6.19 -9.93
CA THR A 59 21.12 -6.53 -11.01
C THR A 59 21.86 -7.39 -12.05
N PRO A 60 21.32 -8.58 -12.40
CA PRO A 60 21.95 -9.48 -13.37
C PRO A 60 22.32 -8.74 -14.66
N GLY A 61 23.52 -9.00 -15.17
CA GLY A 61 24.07 -8.28 -16.33
C GLY A 61 23.19 -8.36 -17.58
N THR A 62 22.43 -9.45 -17.74
CA THR A 62 21.46 -9.63 -18.82
C THR A 62 20.29 -8.65 -18.74
N LEU A 63 19.75 -8.43 -17.53
CA LEU A 63 18.68 -7.46 -17.28
C LEU A 63 19.20 -6.03 -17.44
N ARG A 64 20.44 -5.76 -17.01
CA ARG A 64 21.11 -4.47 -17.22
C ARG A 64 21.25 -4.18 -18.72
N ALA A 65 21.77 -5.12 -19.49
CA ALA A 65 21.92 -4.99 -20.94
C ALA A 65 20.58 -4.82 -21.67
N ALA A 66 19.53 -5.52 -21.25
CA ALA A 66 18.19 -5.36 -21.80
C ALA A 66 17.62 -3.95 -21.52
N ALA A 67 17.77 -3.46 -20.29
CA ALA A 67 17.35 -2.12 -19.90
C ALA A 67 18.08 -1.03 -20.69
N GLU A 68 19.38 -1.19 -20.94
CA GLU A 68 20.15 -0.28 -21.79
C GLU A 68 19.60 -0.24 -23.22
N ARG A 69 19.33 -1.39 -23.84
CA ARG A 69 18.77 -1.47 -25.20
C ARG A 69 17.41 -0.78 -25.27
N PHE A 70 16.54 -1.02 -24.28
CA PHE A 70 15.25 -0.36 -24.19
C PHE A 70 15.39 1.16 -24.11
N ARG A 71 16.30 1.66 -23.26
CA ARG A 71 16.56 3.10 -23.13
C ARG A 71 17.06 3.70 -24.43
N ARG A 72 18.05 3.07 -25.08
CA ARG A 72 18.55 3.52 -26.39
C ARG A 72 17.43 3.57 -27.44
N ALA A 73 16.58 2.53 -27.51
CA ALA A 73 15.46 2.48 -28.44
C ALA A 73 14.38 3.55 -28.17
N ARG A 74 14.26 4.03 -26.93
CA ARG A 74 13.32 5.08 -26.52
C ARG A 74 13.94 6.47 -26.47
N GLY A 75 15.21 6.63 -26.87
CA GLY A 75 15.94 7.90 -26.77
C GLY A 75 16.17 8.35 -25.32
N LEU A 76 16.10 7.43 -24.36
CA LEU A 76 16.30 7.72 -22.94
C LEU A 76 17.78 7.64 -22.60
N ALA A 77 18.23 8.53 -21.71
CA ALA A 77 19.58 8.50 -21.19
C ALA A 77 19.87 7.17 -20.48
N VAL A 78 21.01 6.56 -20.82
CA VAL A 78 21.55 5.41 -20.09
C VAL A 78 22.39 5.95 -18.94
N PRO A 79 22.03 5.70 -17.67
CA PRO A 79 22.83 6.13 -16.55
C PRO A 79 24.20 5.45 -16.63
N ALA A 80 25.27 6.25 -16.60
CA ALA A 80 26.61 5.72 -16.39
C ALA A 80 26.61 5.03 -15.03
N VAL A 81 27.03 3.75 -14.99
CA VAL A 81 27.15 3.00 -13.74
C VAL A 81 28.18 3.75 -12.89
N PRO A 82 27.80 4.41 -11.78
CA PRO A 82 28.79 4.93 -10.85
C PRO A 82 29.55 3.72 -10.29
N ASP A 83 30.85 3.88 -10.00
CA ASP A 83 31.59 2.91 -9.20
C ASP A 83 30.73 2.49 -8.00
N PRO A 84 30.75 1.20 -7.59
CA PRO A 84 29.94 0.72 -6.49
C PRO A 84 30.28 1.54 -5.24
N VAL A 85 29.44 2.53 -4.96
CA VAL A 85 29.48 3.31 -3.74
C VAL A 85 29.34 2.30 -2.60
N PRO A 86 30.18 2.37 -1.55
CA PRO A 86 30.06 1.47 -0.41
C PRO A 86 28.61 1.49 0.02
N SER A 87 27.98 0.31 0.10
CA SER A 87 26.62 0.15 0.57
C SER A 87 26.51 0.85 1.92
N ARG A 88 26.02 2.08 1.92
CA ARG A 88 25.71 2.80 3.14
C ARG A 88 24.65 1.95 3.79
N SER A 89 25.02 1.25 4.87
CA SER A 89 24.12 0.48 5.70
C SER A 89 22.90 1.37 5.94
N GLN A 90 21.81 1.12 5.22
CA GLN A 90 20.58 1.82 5.54
C GLN A 90 20.27 1.41 6.97
N PRO A 91 20.06 2.36 7.90
CA PRO A 91 19.59 2.00 9.22
C PRO A 91 18.34 1.15 9.01
N ALA A 92 18.31 -0.02 9.67
CA ALA A 92 17.25 -1.01 9.50
C ALA A 92 15.90 -0.28 9.47
N ALA A 93 15.15 -0.48 8.39
CA ALA A 93 13.80 0.05 8.27
C ALA A 93 13.08 -0.25 9.59
N ARG A 94 12.75 0.82 10.31
CA ARG A 94 12.13 0.73 11.63
C ARG A 94 10.97 -0.26 11.49
N ALA A 95 10.99 -1.30 12.31
CA ALA A 95 9.95 -2.33 12.30
C ALA A 95 8.57 -1.66 12.22
N PRO A 96 7.62 -2.21 11.44
CA PRO A 96 6.26 -1.69 11.42
C PRO A 96 5.79 -1.66 12.87
N ARG A 97 5.54 -0.46 13.40
CA ARG A 97 5.02 -0.32 14.76
C ARG A 97 3.64 -0.95 14.75
N THR A 98 3.57 -2.20 15.19
CA THR A 98 2.32 -2.83 15.62
C THR A 98 1.90 -2.11 16.89
N GLY A 99 0.91 -1.23 16.78
CA GLY A 99 0.41 -0.51 17.94
C GLY A 99 -0.47 0.65 17.50
N ASP A 100 -1.76 0.33 17.38
CA ASP A 100 -2.90 1.24 17.39
C ASP A 100 -3.03 1.84 18.82
N ASP A 101 -1.99 2.51 19.28
CA ASP A 101 -1.93 3.16 20.60
C ASP A 101 -1.71 4.66 20.39
N ASP A 102 -2.81 5.39 20.48
CA ASP A 102 -2.92 6.81 20.82
C ASP A 102 -1.82 7.71 20.21
N GLU A 103 -1.91 7.91 18.91
CA GLU A 103 -1.21 9.00 18.25
C GLU A 103 -1.75 10.34 18.78
N ASP A 104 -1.11 10.85 19.83
CA ASP A 104 -1.36 12.20 20.31
C ASP A 104 -0.86 13.21 19.25
N PHE A 105 -1.79 13.67 18.42
CA PHE A 105 -1.60 14.73 17.44
C PHE A 105 -1.63 16.14 18.08
N SER A 106 -1.53 16.25 19.41
CA SER A 106 -1.40 17.55 20.06
C SER A 106 -0.21 18.32 19.52
N GLN A 107 -0.43 19.61 19.29
CA GLN A 107 0.57 20.54 18.74
C GLN A 107 1.87 20.55 19.56
N MET A 108 1.76 20.34 20.88
CA MET A 108 2.89 20.24 21.82
C MET A 108 3.84 19.08 21.49
N ARG A 109 3.30 17.91 21.11
CA ARG A 109 4.10 16.72 20.76
C ARG A 109 4.83 16.90 19.44
N ILE A 110 4.21 17.62 18.50
CA ILE A 110 4.78 17.90 17.18
C ILE A 110 5.96 18.88 17.31
N MET A 111 5.82 19.95 18.09
CA MET A 111 6.88 20.95 18.27
C MET A 111 8.14 20.41 18.98
N GLN A 112 8.01 19.36 19.80
CA GLN A 112 9.15 18.76 20.52
C GLN A 112 9.96 17.75 19.69
N ARG A 113 9.51 17.34 18.50
CA ARG A 113 10.26 16.40 17.65
C ARG A 113 11.39 17.04 16.83
N ASP A 114 11.42 18.36 16.77
CA ASP A 114 12.37 19.14 15.95
C ASP A 114 13.49 19.79 16.78
N GLN A 115 13.77 19.28 17.99
CA GLN A 115 14.98 19.58 18.78
C GLN A 115 15.86 18.34 18.89
#